data_AF-A0A081A4I2-F1
#
_entry.id   AF-A0A081A4I2-F1
#
_cell.length_a   1.000
_cell.length_b   1.000
_cell.length_c   1.000
_cell.angle_alpha   90.00
_cell.angle_beta   90.00
_cell.angle_gamma   90.00
#
_symmetry.space_group_name_H-M   'P 1'
#
loop_
_entity.id
_entity.type
_entity.pdbx_description
1 polymer ?
#
loop_
_entity_poly.entity_id
_entity_poly.type
_entity_poly.pdbx_seq_one_letter_code
_entity_poly.pdbx_strand_id
1 'polypeptide(L)'
;MLSRRAVTLASPLARGFAAKPTIQVPVDKSKVHETPIVQNCGGDLMRWMGPGSRFQMYCALLLSGSLVYQADASANMLEVLATSGAICSASATAFFGAKRMCDKVVTDIVTCRKVGDPNEFVRVSVLGVGQKEVLEASPKDFKLLGHDGQDAYSFALGSRKLQLDTSTGECVNRKGLDMLMQGRPLVTRKVKQGKKGSRK
;
A
#
# COMPACT_ATOMS: atom_id res chain seq x y z
N MET A 1 18.01 -7.42 52.00
CA MET A 1 18.54 -8.56 51.23
C MET A 1 17.60 -8.84 50.06
N LEU A 2 18.18 -8.99 48.87
CA LEU A 2 17.54 -8.86 47.55
C LEU A 2 16.49 -9.94 47.25
N SER A 3 15.25 -9.51 46.96
CA SER A 3 14.23 -10.30 46.28
C SER A 3 14.49 -10.25 44.76
N ARG A 4 14.82 -11.40 44.16
CA ARG A 4 14.98 -11.58 42.72
C ARG A 4 13.76 -12.30 42.16
N ARG A 5 13.02 -11.63 41.28
CA ARG A 5 12.67 -12.05 39.90
C ARG A 5 11.37 -11.35 39.43
N ALA A 6 11.57 -10.26 38.71
CA ALA A 6 10.68 -9.89 37.61
C ALA A 6 11.01 -10.78 36.40
N VAL A 7 10.03 -10.96 35.51
CA VAL A 7 10.11 -10.88 34.03
C VAL A 7 9.04 -11.80 33.42
N THR A 8 7.90 -11.14 33.15
CA THR A 8 7.16 -11.15 31.87
C THR A 8 6.87 -12.49 31.20
N LEU A 9 5.61 -12.92 31.31
CA LEU A 9 4.92 -13.77 30.34
C LEU A 9 4.93 -13.09 28.96
N ALA A 10 5.89 -13.46 28.12
CA ALA A 10 5.86 -13.14 26.71
C ALA A 10 4.79 -14.01 26.04
N SER A 11 3.62 -13.43 25.80
CA SER A 11 2.62 -13.98 24.91
C SER A 11 3.21 -14.12 23.50
N PRO A 12 3.11 -15.30 22.85
CA PRO A 12 3.52 -15.42 21.46
C PRO A 12 2.55 -14.58 20.62
N LEU A 13 3.08 -13.50 20.05
CA LEU A 13 2.40 -12.65 19.08
C LEU A 13 2.22 -13.48 17.81
N ALA A 14 1.17 -14.30 17.78
CA ALA A 14 0.70 -15.03 16.62
C ALA A 14 0.26 -14.02 15.55
N ARG A 15 1.21 -13.49 14.80
CA ARG A 15 0.93 -12.81 13.53
C ARG A 15 0.61 -13.90 12.53
N GLY A 16 -0.68 -14.25 12.47
CA GLY A 16 -1.21 -14.95 11.32
C GLY A 16 -0.84 -14.16 10.08
N PHE A 17 0.10 -14.69 9.30
CA PHE A 17 0.22 -14.33 7.90
C PHE A 17 -1.07 -14.82 7.24
N ALA A 18 -2.11 -13.99 7.28
CA ALA A 18 -3.24 -14.17 6.39
C ALA A 18 -2.65 -14.09 4.98
N ALA A 19 -2.56 -15.24 4.31
CA ALA A 19 -2.39 -15.30 2.88
C ALA A 19 -3.49 -14.41 2.29
N LYS A 20 -3.12 -13.22 1.82
CA LYS A 20 -4.07 -12.32 1.16
C LYS A 20 -4.56 -13.07 -0.07
N PRO A 21 -5.87 -13.19 -0.31
CA PRO A 21 -6.36 -13.72 -1.56
C PRO A 21 -5.86 -12.81 -2.68
N THR A 22 -5.00 -13.35 -3.53
CA THR A 22 -4.63 -12.72 -4.81
C THR A 22 -5.85 -12.80 -5.70
N ILE A 23 -6.72 -11.80 -5.61
CA ILE A 23 -7.84 -11.63 -6.55
C ILE A 23 -7.25 -10.97 -7.80
N GLN A 24 -6.60 -11.78 -8.64
CA GLN A 24 -6.41 -11.44 -10.05
C GLN A 24 -7.72 -11.74 -10.77
N VAL A 25 -8.63 -10.76 -10.82
CA VAL A 25 -9.75 -10.84 -11.76
C VAL A 25 -9.24 -10.36 -13.11
N PRO A 26 -9.29 -11.17 -14.17
CA PRO A 26 -9.12 -10.66 -15.53
C PRO A 26 -10.34 -9.79 -15.84
N VAL A 27 -10.19 -8.48 -15.75
CA VAL A 27 -11.25 -7.57 -16.18
C VAL A 27 -11.10 -7.32 -17.67
N ASP A 28 -12.07 -7.82 -18.44
CA ASP A 28 -12.30 -7.43 -19.82
C ASP A 28 -12.35 -5.89 -19.90
N LYS A 29 -11.25 -5.30 -20.38
CA LYS A 29 -11.08 -3.84 -20.51
C LYS A 29 -12.11 -3.20 -21.44
N SER A 30 -12.86 -3.99 -22.20
CA SER A 30 -13.89 -3.53 -23.15
C SER A 30 -15.22 -3.13 -22.52
N LYS A 31 -15.45 -3.40 -21.22
CA LYS A 31 -16.75 -3.13 -20.54
C LYS A 31 -16.65 -2.28 -19.28
N VAL A 32 -15.51 -1.63 -19.00
CA VAL A 32 -15.34 -0.80 -17.80
C VAL A 32 -14.88 0.60 -18.20
N HIS A 33 -15.67 1.62 -17.83
CA HIS A 33 -15.24 3.00 -17.90
C HIS A 33 -14.39 3.33 -16.68
N GLU A 34 -13.13 3.69 -16.94
CA GLU A 34 -12.17 4.09 -15.93
C GLU A 34 -12.00 5.62 -15.99
N THR A 35 -12.10 6.28 -14.84
CA THR A 35 -11.84 7.72 -14.71
C THR A 35 -10.77 7.89 -13.65
N PRO A 36 -9.55 8.30 -14.03
CA PRO A 36 -8.49 8.52 -13.05
C PRO A 36 -8.80 9.77 -12.23
N ILE A 37 -8.70 9.66 -10.91
CA ILE A 37 -8.77 10.81 -9.99
C ILE A 37 -7.35 11.32 -9.72
N VAL A 38 -6.46 10.39 -9.38
CA VAL A 38 -5.10 10.66 -8.95
C VAL A 38 -4.17 9.63 -9.56
N GLN A 39 -3.01 10.08 -10.06
CA GLN A 39 -2.01 9.24 -10.69
C GLN A 39 -0.61 9.51 -10.16
N ASN A 40 0.18 8.45 -10.03
CA ASN A 40 1.61 8.46 -9.70
C ASN A 40 1.98 9.24 -8.43
N CYS A 41 1.10 9.27 -7.44
CA CYS A 41 1.39 9.83 -6.13
C CYS A 41 2.26 8.91 -5.27
N GLY A 42 2.78 9.45 -4.17
CA GLY A 42 3.45 8.65 -3.14
C GLY A 42 4.90 9.02 -2.85
N GLY A 43 5.42 10.10 -3.43
CA GLY A 43 6.76 10.64 -3.14
C GLY A 43 7.91 9.85 -3.74
N ASP A 44 8.85 10.56 -4.36
CA ASP A 44 10.03 9.97 -5.00
C ASP A 44 10.83 9.10 -4.04
N LEU A 45 10.99 9.54 -2.79
CA LEU A 45 11.73 8.79 -1.77
C LEU A 45 11.10 7.42 -1.48
N MET A 46 9.79 7.35 -1.28
CA MET A 46 9.12 6.08 -0.98
C MET A 46 9.11 5.17 -2.21
N ARG A 47 8.97 5.75 -3.41
CA ARG A 47 9.05 5.04 -4.69
C ARG A 47 10.41 4.36 -4.90
N TRP A 48 11.50 4.99 -4.46
CA TRP A 48 12.85 4.41 -4.47
C TRP A 48 13.07 3.41 -3.35
N MET A 49 12.58 3.69 -2.14
CA MET A 49 12.80 2.86 -0.96
C MET A 49 12.29 1.44 -1.13
N GLY A 50 11.18 1.23 -1.84
CA GLY A 50 10.65 -0.11 -2.09
C GLY A 50 11.60 -1.00 -2.89
N PRO A 51 11.85 -0.71 -4.18
CA PRO A 51 12.79 -1.47 -5.01
C PRO A 51 14.22 -1.49 -4.46
N GLY A 52 14.70 -0.38 -3.89
CA GLY A 52 16.05 -0.26 -3.35
C GLY A 52 16.29 -1.17 -2.14
N SER A 53 15.37 -1.17 -1.17
CA SER A 53 15.47 -2.05 0.01
C SER A 53 15.38 -3.53 -0.37
N ARG A 54 14.58 -3.87 -1.40
CA ARG A 54 14.51 -5.23 -1.95
C ARG A 54 15.86 -5.65 -2.51
N PHE A 55 16.46 -4.82 -3.36
CA PHE A 55 17.75 -5.11 -3.97
C PHE A 55 18.85 -5.27 -2.91
N GLN A 56 18.90 -4.35 -1.94
CA GLN A 56 19.85 -4.42 -0.82
C GLN A 56 19.73 -5.73 -0.05
N MET A 57 18.52 -6.21 0.23
CA MET A 57 18.31 -7.49 0.92
C MET A 57 18.86 -8.67 0.12
N TYR A 58 18.60 -8.74 -1.19
CA TYR A 58 19.15 -9.80 -2.03
C TYR A 58 20.68 -9.75 -2.09
N CYS A 59 21.27 -8.57 -2.25
CA CYS A 59 22.72 -8.40 -2.23
C CYS A 59 23.32 -8.83 -0.89
N ALA A 60 22.68 -8.50 0.23
CA ALA A 60 23.14 -8.90 1.56
C ALA A 60 23.08 -10.42 1.77
N LEU A 61 22.03 -11.08 1.27
CA LEU A 61 21.93 -12.54 1.30
C LEU A 61 23.02 -13.20 0.44
N LEU A 62 23.25 -12.70 -0.78
CA LEU A 62 24.28 -13.22 -1.67
C LEU A 62 25.67 -13.04 -1.07
N LEU A 63 25.99 -11.83 -0.57
CA LEU A 63 27.25 -11.54 0.09
C LEU A 63 27.48 -12.46 1.29
N SER A 64 26.46 -12.64 2.12
CA SER A 64 26.54 -13.51 3.30
C SER A 64 26.75 -14.97 2.92
N GLY A 65 26.09 -15.44 1.86
CA GLY A 65 26.33 -16.77 1.30
C GLY A 65 27.75 -16.93 0.75
N SER A 66 28.27 -15.92 0.05
CA SER A 66 29.65 -15.91 -0.45
C SER A 66 30.67 -15.95 0.68
N LEU A 67 30.46 -15.23 1.78
CA LEU A 67 31.35 -15.26 2.95
C LEU A 67 31.43 -16.64 3.59
N VAL A 68 30.31 -17.37 3.65
CA VAL A 68 30.28 -18.75 4.16
C VAL A 68 30.93 -19.72 3.17
N TYR A 69 30.65 -19.56 1.87
CA TYR A 69 31.18 -20.47 0.84
C TYR A 69 32.70 -20.31 0.62
N GLN A 70 33.21 -19.09 0.71
CA GLN A 70 34.63 -18.77 0.53
C GLN A 70 35.41 -18.79 1.86
N ALA A 71 34.78 -19.21 2.96
CA ALA A 71 35.47 -19.35 4.23
C ALA A 71 36.62 -20.34 4.09
N ASP A 72 37.82 -19.91 4.45
CA ASP A 72 38.99 -20.77 4.48
C ASP A 72 38.79 -21.90 5.52
N ALA A 73 39.40 -23.07 5.28
CA ALA A 73 39.28 -24.23 6.18
C ALA A 73 39.86 -23.95 7.59
N SER A 74 40.71 -22.94 7.70
CA SER A 74 41.27 -22.43 8.96
C SER A 74 40.35 -21.45 9.71
N ALA A 75 39.30 -20.94 9.05
CA ALA A 75 38.44 -19.91 9.61
C ALA A 75 37.54 -20.45 10.72
N ASN A 76 37.36 -19.63 11.76
CA ASN A 76 36.40 -19.92 12.82
C ASN A 76 34.97 -19.79 12.26
N MET A 77 34.33 -20.91 11.95
CA MET A 77 32.98 -20.94 11.39
C MET A 77 31.95 -20.20 12.28
N LEU A 78 32.17 -20.11 13.60
CA LEU A 78 31.30 -19.33 14.49
C LEU A 78 31.35 -17.83 14.20
N GLU A 79 32.54 -17.28 13.90
CA GLU A 79 32.70 -15.86 13.55
C GLU A 79 32.14 -15.55 12.16
N VAL A 80 32.36 -16.45 11.20
CA VAL A 80 31.82 -16.32 9.84
C VAL A 80 30.29 -16.36 9.87
N LEU A 81 29.69 -17.27 10.63
CA LEU A 81 28.24 -17.37 10.81
C LEU A 81 27.67 -16.19 11.60
N ALA A 82 28.34 -15.74 12.66
CA ALA A 82 27.90 -14.56 13.43
C ALA A 82 27.86 -13.31 12.56
N THR A 83 28.88 -13.12 11.71
CA THR A 83 28.99 -11.94 10.83
C THR A 83 28.00 -12.00 9.67
N SER A 84 27.94 -13.12 8.94
CA SER A 84 27.01 -13.32 7.83
C SER A 84 25.54 -13.31 8.30
N GLY A 85 25.25 -13.93 9.45
CA GLY A 85 23.93 -13.91 10.09
C GLY A 85 23.49 -12.50 10.46
N ALA A 86 24.39 -11.66 10.98
CA ALA A 86 24.09 -10.27 11.31
C ALA A 86 23.77 -9.43 10.06
N ILE A 87 24.53 -9.60 8.97
CA ILE A 87 24.30 -8.89 7.68
C ILE A 87 22.93 -9.24 7.09
N CYS A 88 22.60 -10.54 7.02
CA CYS A 88 21.28 -11.01 6.57
C CYS A 88 20.15 -10.48 7.46
N SER A 89 20.32 -10.50 8.78
CA SER A 89 19.26 -10.10 9.72
C SER A 89 19.02 -8.59 9.70
N ALA A 90 20.08 -7.78 9.62
CA ALA A 90 19.98 -6.34 9.52
C ALA A 90 19.30 -5.91 8.20
N SER A 91 19.69 -6.52 7.08
CA SER A 91 19.10 -6.23 5.77
C SER A 91 17.63 -6.66 5.68
N ALA A 92 17.26 -7.81 6.25
CA ALA A 92 15.86 -8.24 6.36
C ALA A 92 15.03 -7.24 7.19
N THR A 93 15.58 -6.74 8.29
CA THR A 93 14.90 -5.74 9.14
C THR A 93 14.65 -4.44 8.38
N ALA A 94 15.64 -3.95 7.64
CA ALA A 94 15.50 -2.77 6.78
C ALA A 94 14.44 -2.98 5.70
N PHE A 95 14.43 -4.14 5.04
CA PHE A 95 13.44 -4.49 4.02
C PHE A 95 12.00 -4.55 4.57
N PHE A 96 11.78 -5.25 5.67
CA PHE A 96 10.44 -5.33 6.26
C PHE A 96 9.98 -3.99 6.86
N GLY A 97 10.91 -3.17 7.35
CA GLY A 97 10.66 -1.80 7.75
C GLY A 97 10.15 -0.96 6.58
N ALA A 98 10.92 -0.92 5.48
CA ALA A 98 10.54 -0.24 4.25
C ALA A 98 9.19 -0.74 3.71
N LYS A 99 8.95 -2.06 3.73
CA LYS A 99 7.68 -2.66 3.33
C LYS A 99 6.48 -2.12 4.08
N ARG A 100 6.58 -2.03 5.40
CA ARG A 100 5.49 -1.48 6.22
C ARG A 100 5.20 -0.01 5.98
N MET A 101 6.19 0.75 5.51
CA MET A 101 6.03 2.15 5.15
C MET A 101 5.33 2.27 3.79
N CYS A 102 5.82 1.55 2.77
CA CYS A 102 5.26 1.59 1.42
C CYS A 102 3.84 1.00 1.33
N ASP A 103 3.50 0.00 2.15
CA ASP A 103 2.17 -0.66 2.16
C ASP A 103 1.02 0.26 2.63
N LYS A 104 1.33 1.50 3.05
CA LYS A 104 0.34 2.52 3.40
C LYS A 104 0.21 3.61 2.35
N VAL A 105 1.15 3.73 1.43
CA VAL A 105 1.23 4.84 0.49
C VAL A 105 0.43 4.51 -0.77
N VAL A 106 -0.54 5.36 -1.06
CA VAL A 106 -1.41 5.25 -2.24
C VAL A 106 -0.76 5.99 -3.39
N THR A 107 -0.70 5.31 -4.54
CA THR A 107 -0.12 5.85 -5.76
C THR A 107 -1.17 6.31 -6.75
N ASP A 108 -2.22 5.53 -6.93
CA ASP A 108 -3.21 5.78 -7.97
C ASP A 108 -4.61 5.54 -7.39
N ILE A 109 -5.55 6.42 -7.74
CA ILE A 109 -6.97 6.24 -7.45
C ILE A 109 -7.73 6.38 -8.76
N VAL A 110 -8.42 5.31 -9.13
CA VAL A 110 -9.21 5.24 -10.35
C VAL A 110 -10.63 4.83 -9.99
N THR A 111 -11.62 5.61 -10.41
CA THR A 111 -13.01 5.17 -10.32
C THR A 111 -13.36 4.36 -11.56
N CYS A 112 -13.93 3.20 -11.34
CA CYS A 112 -14.29 2.25 -12.36
C CYS A 112 -15.81 2.04 -12.35
N ARG A 113 -16.37 1.89 -13.54
CA ARG A 113 -17.79 1.60 -13.72
C ARG A 113 -17.98 0.55 -14.80
N LYS A 114 -18.72 -0.51 -14.49
CA LYS A 114 -19.12 -1.50 -15.50
C LYS A 114 -20.20 -0.91 -16.41
N VAL A 115 -20.04 -1.04 -17.72
CA VAL A 115 -21.03 -0.65 -18.72
C VAL A 115 -22.31 -1.46 -18.47
N GLY A 116 -23.41 -0.76 -18.19
CA GLY A 116 -24.70 -1.37 -17.85
C GLY A 116 -24.99 -1.51 -16.34
N ASP A 117 -23.99 -1.31 -15.48
CA ASP A 117 -24.18 -1.31 -14.02
C ASP A 117 -24.28 0.14 -13.49
N PRO A 118 -25.29 0.46 -12.65
CA PRO A 118 -25.33 1.73 -11.93
C PRO A 118 -24.27 1.84 -10.82
N ASN A 119 -23.66 0.74 -10.39
CA ASN A 119 -22.72 0.74 -9.28
C ASN A 119 -21.30 1.15 -9.72
N GLU A 120 -20.75 2.12 -9.01
CA GLU A 120 -19.35 2.55 -9.12
C GLU A 120 -18.50 1.80 -8.09
N PHE A 121 -17.29 1.42 -8.49
CA PHE A 121 -16.26 0.90 -7.60
C PHE A 121 -14.96 1.67 -7.82
N VAL A 122 -14.06 1.62 -6.85
CA VAL A 122 -12.82 2.38 -6.87
C VAL A 122 -11.66 1.42 -6.77
N ARG A 123 -10.67 1.62 -7.63
CA ARG A 123 -9.37 0.97 -7.58
C ARG A 123 -8.36 1.90 -6.93
N VAL A 124 -7.79 1.45 -5.83
CA VAL A 124 -6.73 2.14 -5.11
C VAL A 124 -5.45 1.32 -5.26
N SER A 125 -4.47 1.87 -5.97
CA SER A 125 -3.14 1.27 -6.06
C SER A 125 -2.29 1.72 -4.89
N VAL A 126 -1.70 0.76 -4.18
CA VAL A 126 -0.76 0.96 -3.09
C VAL A 126 0.63 0.57 -3.56
N LEU A 127 1.64 1.37 -3.21
CA LEU A 127 2.98 1.29 -3.77
C LEU A 127 3.59 -0.11 -3.64
N GLY A 128 3.55 -0.70 -2.44
CA GLY A 128 4.05 -2.05 -2.15
C GLY A 128 5.56 -2.23 -2.40
N VAL A 129 6.20 -3.14 -1.65
CA VAL A 129 7.62 -3.46 -1.89
C VAL A 129 7.74 -4.60 -2.90
N GLY A 130 7.88 -4.21 -4.17
CA GLY A 130 8.14 -5.10 -5.30
C GLY A 130 7.00 -5.21 -6.30
N GLN A 131 5.75 -5.04 -5.86
CA GLN A 131 4.58 -5.01 -6.74
C GLN A 131 3.52 -4.07 -6.16
N LYS A 132 2.92 -3.24 -7.02
CA LYS A 132 1.76 -2.42 -6.64
C LYS A 132 0.58 -3.33 -6.28
N GLU A 133 -0.02 -3.11 -5.12
CA GLU A 133 -1.24 -3.81 -4.70
C GLU A 133 -2.45 -2.97 -5.12
N VAL A 134 -3.38 -3.56 -5.87
CA VAL A 134 -4.62 -2.88 -6.28
C VAL A 134 -5.75 -3.36 -5.37
N LEU A 135 -6.40 -2.41 -4.70
CA LEU A 135 -7.55 -2.65 -3.84
C LEU A 135 -8.81 -2.18 -4.56
N GLU A 136 -9.79 -3.07 -4.69
CA GLU A 136 -11.14 -2.71 -5.16
C GLU A 136 -12.05 -2.47 -3.95
N ALA A 137 -12.70 -1.32 -3.91
CA ALA A 137 -13.58 -0.92 -2.81
C ALA A 137 -14.79 -0.12 -3.30
N SER A 138 -15.84 -0.06 -2.48
CA SER A 138 -16.95 0.86 -2.73
C SER A 138 -16.53 2.29 -2.34
N PRO A 139 -17.03 3.35 -3.02
CA PRO A 139 -16.85 4.72 -2.56
C PRO A 139 -17.26 4.91 -1.10
N LYS A 140 -18.28 4.18 -0.62
CA LYS A 140 -18.79 4.27 0.76
C LYS A 140 -17.81 3.76 1.83
N ASP A 141 -16.83 2.95 1.43
CA ASP A 141 -15.85 2.37 2.35
C ASP A 141 -14.71 3.33 2.67
N PHE A 142 -14.63 4.45 1.95
CA PHE A 142 -13.68 5.53 2.23
C PHE A 142 -14.13 6.33 3.44
N LYS A 143 -13.23 6.46 4.41
CA LYS A 143 -13.41 7.31 5.58
C LYS A 143 -12.20 8.20 5.75
N LEU A 144 -12.36 9.49 5.52
CA LEU A 144 -11.30 10.45 5.81
C LEU A 144 -10.96 10.44 7.31
N LEU A 145 -9.68 10.27 7.63
CA LEU A 145 -9.16 10.31 9.01
C LEU A 145 -8.49 11.64 9.31
N GLY A 146 -7.86 12.26 8.32
CA GLY A 146 -7.19 13.54 8.46
C GLY A 146 -6.77 14.10 7.10
N HIS A 147 -6.73 15.42 7.01
CA HIS A 147 -6.26 16.17 5.87
C HIS A 147 -5.39 17.31 6.39
N ASP A 148 -4.21 17.49 5.82
CA ASP A 148 -3.25 18.51 6.24
C ASP A 148 -3.64 19.94 5.78
N GLY A 149 -4.69 20.06 4.97
CA GLY A 149 -5.16 21.33 4.42
C GLY A 149 -4.48 21.72 3.12
N GLN A 150 -3.49 20.96 2.66
CA GLN A 150 -2.79 21.17 1.40
C GLN A 150 -2.98 19.95 0.50
N ASP A 151 -2.09 18.96 0.59
CA ASP A 151 -1.98 17.90 -0.42
C ASP A 151 -1.83 16.50 0.21
N ALA A 152 -1.81 16.36 1.53
CA ALA A 152 -1.72 15.06 2.20
C ALA A 152 -3.06 14.63 2.83
N TYR A 153 -3.53 13.47 2.40
CA TYR A 153 -4.75 12.81 2.88
C TYR A 153 -4.39 11.55 3.64
N SER A 154 -4.96 11.40 4.83
CA SER A 154 -4.97 10.16 5.59
C SER A 154 -6.40 9.63 5.64
N PHE A 155 -6.63 8.43 5.13
CA PHE A 155 -7.98 7.85 5.08
C PHE A 155 -7.96 6.35 5.41
N ALA A 156 -9.09 5.84 5.87
CA ALA A 156 -9.31 4.43 6.04
C ALA A 156 -10.06 3.87 4.82
N LEU A 157 -9.63 2.70 4.39
CA LEU A 157 -10.31 1.87 3.40
C LEU A 157 -10.51 0.48 4.02
N GLY A 158 -11.74 0.20 4.46
CA GLY A 158 -12.03 -0.97 5.28
C GLY A 158 -11.26 -0.96 6.61
N SER A 159 -10.42 -1.98 6.85
CA SER A 159 -9.56 -2.08 8.05
C SER A 159 -8.18 -1.42 7.89
N ARG A 160 -7.83 -0.93 6.69
CA ARG A 160 -6.51 -0.37 6.40
C ARG A 160 -6.50 1.14 6.53
N LYS A 161 -5.44 1.69 7.13
CA LYS A 161 -5.15 3.13 7.13
C LYS A 161 -4.15 3.42 6.03
N LEU A 162 -4.52 4.28 5.10
CA LEU A 162 -3.78 4.64 3.91
C LEU A 162 -3.45 6.14 3.91
N GLN A 163 -2.36 6.49 3.26
CA GLN A 163 -1.86 7.85 3.08
C GLN A 163 -1.71 8.13 1.59
N LEU A 164 -2.24 9.26 1.16
CA LEU A 164 -2.11 9.77 -0.19
C LEU A 164 -1.46 11.14 -0.10
N ASP A 165 -0.43 11.36 -0.89
CA ASP A 165 0.23 12.65 -1.03
C ASP A 165 0.12 13.11 -2.49
N THR A 166 -0.74 14.09 -2.74
CA THR A 166 -1.01 14.63 -4.07
C THR A 166 0.04 15.63 -4.54
N SER A 167 0.94 16.10 -3.68
CA SER A 167 2.00 17.05 -4.06
C SER A 167 3.06 16.42 -4.98
N THR A 168 3.18 15.09 -4.91
CA THR A 168 4.22 14.31 -5.59
C THR A 168 3.74 13.66 -6.90
N GLY A 169 2.48 13.87 -7.28
CA GLY A 169 1.89 13.25 -8.47
C GLY A 169 0.86 14.16 -9.13
N GLU A 170 0.03 13.57 -10.00
CA GLU A 170 -0.95 14.32 -10.78
C GLU A 170 -2.36 14.10 -10.23
N CYS A 171 -2.95 15.18 -9.70
CA CYS A 171 -4.34 15.20 -9.26
C CYS A 171 -5.25 15.64 -10.41
N VAL A 172 -5.66 14.68 -11.25
CA VAL A 172 -6.51 14.91 -12.43
C VAL A 172 -7.89 15.48 -12.05
N ASN A 173 -8.48 15.05 -10.92
CA ASN A 173 -9.79 15.52 -10.48
C ASN A 173 -9.88 15.76 -8.97
N ARG A 174 -9.49 16.97 -8.53
CA ARG A 174 -9.48 17.35 -7.11
C ARG A 174 -10.86 17.33 -6.45
N LYS A 175 -11.89 17.85 -7.15
CA LYS A 175 -13.29 17.78 -6.65
C LYS A 175 -13.77 16.35 -6.51
N GLY A 176 -13.36 15.47 -7.42
CA GLY A 176 -13.65 14.04 -7.32
C GLY A 176 -12.99 13.41 -6.10
N LEU A 177 -11.71 13.71 -5.87
CA LEU A 177 -11.00 13.25 -4.69
C LEU A 177 -11.72 13.66 -3.40
N ASP A 178 -12.12 14.93 -3.28
CA ASP A 178 -12.83 15.44 -2.10
C ASP A 178 -14.17 14.72 -1.87
N MET A 179 -14.94 14.48 -2.94
CA MET A 179 -16.19 13.73 -2.86
C MET A 179 -15.95 12.28 -2.44
N LEU A 180 -14.91 11.65 -2.96
CA LEU A 180 -14.54 10.28 -2.60
C LEU A 180 -14.11 10.17 -1.13
N MET A 181 -13.33 11.13 -0.63
CA MET A 181 -12.90 11.17 0.77
C MET A 181 -14.07 11.33 1.75
N GLN A 182 -15.19 11.90 1.30
CA GLN A 182 -16.45 11.97 2.04
C GLN A 182 -17.30 10.68 1.94
N GLY A 183 -16.79 9.64 1.29
CA GLY A 183 -17.51 8.39 1.05
C GLY A 183 -18.64 8.51 0.02
N ARG A 184 -18.67 9.60 -0.74
CA ARG A 184 -19.74 9.88 -1.71
C ARG A 184 -19.35 9.35 -3.09
N PRO A 185 -20.32 8.81 -3.87
CA PRO A 185 -20.08 8.47 -5.27
C PRO A 185 -19.79 9.74 -6.07
N LEU A 186 -18.91 9.64 -7.07
CA LEU A 186 -18.49 10.79 -7.88
C LEU A 186 -19.59 11.31 -8.79
N VAL A 187 -20.47 10.42 -9.23
CA VAL A 187 -21.63 10.78 -10.02
C VAL A 187 -22.83 10.84 -9.08
N THR A 188 -23.24 12.06 -8.73
CA THR A 188 -24.62 12.27 -8.32
C THR A 188 -25.50 11.74 -9.45
N ARG A 189 -26.26 10.67 -9.14
CA ARG A 189 -27.38 10.12 -9.92
C ARG A 189 -27.94 11.25 -10.80
N LYS A 190 -28.03 11.09 -12.12
CA LYS A 190 -28.84 12.00 -12.95
C LYS A 190 -30.21 12.02 -12.28
N VAL A 191 -30.47 13.03 -11.45
CA VAL A 191 -31.84 13.37 -11.08
C VAL A 191 -32.44 13.67 -12.43
N LYS A 192 -33.40 12.85 -12.86
CA LYS A 192 -34.23 13.17 -14.02
C LYS A 192 -34.62 14.63 -13.78
N GLN A 193 -34.10 15.55 -14.60
CA GLN A 193 -34.68 16.87 -14.70
C GLN A 193 -36.15 16.60 -14.95
N GLY A 194 -36.99 16.87 -13.95
CA GLY A 194 -38.42 16.72 -14.10
C GLY A 194 -38.78 17.48 -15.38
N LYS A 195 -39.51 16.82 -16.28
CA LYS A 195 -40.15 17.49 -17.42
C LYS A 195 -40.96 18.66 -16.84
N LYS A 196 -40.36 19.84 -16.76
CA LYS A 196 -41.09 21.06 -16.47
C LYS A 196 -41.78 21.43 -17.78
N GLY A 197 -43.10 21.53 -17.67
CA GLY A 197 -44.04 21.42 -18.77
C GLY A 197 -43.72 22.29 -19.98
N SER A 198 -43.85 21.67 -21.16
CA SER A 198 -44.48 22.36 -22.28
C SER A 198 -45.90 21.84 -22.36
N ARG A 199 -46.78 22.52 -21.63
CA ARG A 199 -48.22 22.52 -21.83
C ARG A 199 -48.57 23.99 -22.05
N LYS A 200 -48.57 24.42 -23.30
CA LYS A 200 -49.51 25.35 -23.94
C LYS A 200 -49.04 25.60 -25.36
#